data_AF-A0A7R9Z8H7-F1
#
_entry.id   AF-A0A7R9Z8H7-F1
#
_cell.length_a   1.000
_cell.length_b   1.000
_cell.length_c   1.000
_cell.angle_alpha   90.00
_cell.angle_beta   90.00
_cell.angle_gamma   90.00
#
_symmetry.space_group_name_H-M   'P 1'
#
loop_
_entity.id
_entity.type
_entity.pdbx_description
1 polymer ?
#
loop_
_entity_poly.entity_id
_entity_poly.type
_entity_poly.pdbx_seq_one_letter_code
_entity_poly.pdbx_strand_id
1 'polypeptide(L)'
;MVLPHPFMTKSSGAGTTITVRFPSNAAAADEPPRFATGYWSIRGLGAPLRMMLCAAKCDHTVFLYDIVENGDGWTSGYFQEKSQMIEEYSAPLMNLPFVADRAERRVVCQTNACMAHVARHVGFWGSTKAEASQCEELLCEIYDVRNTIVKFSYGGDGSKEVAEKTLAAAKKNFAKLEAVLKLERGDEGASAPVHLVGGKFSAPDFHLYEMLDQYSGLCSCYGFPSFLEDFPLLKAFKDGFEKLEENQFYLNSWLHTGLPHNNCMACFASLPGEGVYKHGESAEEAKAWKGKGEITMTAEK
;
A
#
# COMPACT_ATOMS: atom_id res chain seq x y z
N MET A 1 -1.99 28.27 -27.49
CA MET A 1 -2.36 26.93 -26.99
C MET A 1 -2.49 27.08 -25.48
N VAL A 2 -3.72 27.09 -24.95
CA VAL A 2 -3.94 27.23 -23.50
C VAL A 2 -3.40 25.97 -22.85
N LEU A 3 -2.40 26.08 -21.98
CA LEU A 3 -1.92 24.95 -21.20
C LEU A 3 -3.13 24.36 -20.46
N PRO A 4 -3.39 23.06 -20.54
CA PRO A 4 -4.52 22.48 -19.84
C PRO A 4 -4.41 22.79 -18.34
N HIS A 5 -5.55 23.13 -17.71
CA HIS A 5 -5.61 23.41 -16.28
C HIS A 5 -4.89 22.30 -15.48
N PRO A 6 -4.10 22.65 -14.45
CA PRO A 6 -3.46 21.68 -13.57
C PRO A 6 -4.46 20.60 -13.14
N PHE A 7 -4.13 19.33 -13.35
CA PHE A 7 -5.01 18.19 -13.00
C PHE A 7 -4.54 17.58 -11.69
N MET A 8 -5.32 17.74 -10.61
CA MET A 8 -5.05 17.18 -9.28
C MET A 8 -3.60 17.36 -8.83
N THR A 9 -3.08 18.58 -8.99
CA THR A 9 -1.73 18.95 -8.55
C THR A 9 -1.68 19.25 -7.05
N LYS A 10 -2.84 19.47 -6.44
CA LYS A 10 -3.02 19.73 -5.00
C LYS A 10 -4.28 19.02 -4.52
N SER A 11 -4.33 18.75 -3.22
CA SER A 11 -5.54 18.36 -2.49
C SER A 11 -5.69 19.33 -1.32
N SER A 12 -6.90 19.82 -1.10
CA SER A 12 -7.23 20.74 -0.01
C SER A 12 -7.45 20.02 1.33
N GLY A 13 -7.80 18.73 1.26
CA GLY A 13 -8.10 17.88 2.40
C GLY A 13 -6.94 16.99 2.85
N ALA A 14 -5.88 16.86 2.04
CA ALA A 14 -4.69 16.10 2.41
C ALA A 14 -3.91 16.87 3.51
N GLY A 15 -3.71 16.22 4.66
CA GLY A 15 -2.90 16.79 5.74
C GLY A 15 -1.40 16.73 5.46
N THR A 16 -0.98 15.80 4.59
CA THR A 16 0.39 15.71 4.09
C THR A 16 0.40 15.47 2.60
N THR A 17 1.19 16.25 1.86
CA THR A 17 1.49 16.02 0.44
C THR A 17 2.98 15.75 0.30
N ILE A 18 3.34 14.62 -0.29
CA ILE A 18 4.74 14.24 -0.51
C ILE A 18 5.02 14.18 -2.00
N THR A 19 6.04 14.88 -2.46
CA THR A 19 6.57 14.71 -3.83
C THR A 19 7.80 13.82 -3.76
N VAL A 20 7.72 12.64 -4.36
CA VAL A 20 8.83 11.69 -4.47
C VAL A 20 9.53 11.89 -5.81
N ARG A 21 10.85 12.06 -5.77
CA ARG A 21 11.71 12.33 -6.94
C ARG A 21 12.85 11.34 -7.03
N PHE A 22 13.14 10.88 -8.25
CA PHE A 22 14.27 10.02 -8.57
C PHE A 22 15.26 10.73 -9.50
N PRO A 23 16.57 10.77 -9.18
CA PRO A 23 17.57 11.54 -9.95
C PRO A 23 17.70 11.15 -11.42
N SER A 24 17.26 9.95 -11.79
CA SER A 24 17.30 9.44 -13.18
C SER A 24 16.22 10.05 -14.08
N ASN A 25 15.24 10.79 -13.52
CA ASN A 25 14.14 11.34 -14.28
C ASN A 25 14.45 12.78 -14.71
N ALA A 26 14.53 13.01 -16.03
CA ALA A 26 14.84 14.29 -16.65
C ALA A 26 13.67 15.31 -16.64
N ALA A 27 12.60 15.04 -15.89
CA ALA A 27 11.48 15.99 -15.77
C ALA A 27 11.98 17.28 -15.08
N ALA A 28 11.45 18.44 -15.49
CA ALA A 28 11.75 19.68 -14.81
C ALA A 28 11.37 19.54 -13.32
N ALA A 29 12.27 19.93 -12.41
CA ALA A 29 12.07 19.81 -10.97
C ALA A 29 10.74 20.45 -10.49
N ASP A 30 10.25 21.43 -11.25
CA ASP A 30 9.05 22.22 -10.96
C ASP A 30 7.74 21.63 -11.55
N GLU A 31 7.80 20.59 -12.38
CA GLU A 31 6.59 19.97 -12.94
C GLU A 31 6.00 18.91 -12.00
N PRO A 32 4.67 18.90 -11.78
CA PRO A 32 4.04 17.88 -10.96
C PRO A 32 4.26 16.49 -11.58
N PRO A 33 4.64 15.47 -10.79
CA PRO A 33 4.81 14.10 -11.28
C PRO A 33 3.59 13.57 -12.05
N ARG A 34 3.76 12.61 -12.97
CA ARG A 34 2.62 12.05 -13.72
C ARG A 34 1.55 11.47 -12.79
N PHE A 35 1.97 10.68 -11.80
CA PHE A 35 1.05 10.00 -10.91
C PHE A 35 0.92 10.74 -9.58
N ALA A 36 -0.30 10.79 -9.06
CA ALA A 36 -0.57 11.10 -7.66
C ALA A 36 -1.40 10.00 -7.02
N THR A 37 -0.97 9.48 -5.87
CA THR A 37 -1.74 8.48 -5.10
C THR A 37 -2.39 9.16 -3.90
N GLY A 38 -3.69 8.93 -3.67
CA GLY A 38 -4.39 9.39 -2.47
C GLY A 38 -4.79 8.23 -1.57
N TYR A 39 -4.43 8.30 -0.29
CA TYR A 39 -4.90 7.34 0.72
C TYR A 39 -4.88 7.94 2.13
N TRP A 40 -5.40 7.22 3.12
CA TRP A 40 -5.25 7.58 4.52
C TRP A 40 -3.76 7.69 4.92
N SER A 41 -3.48 8.48 5.96
CA SER A 41 -2.15 8.60 6.60
C SER A 41 -1.75 7.34 7.38
N ILE A 42 -1.78 6.20 6.69
CA ILE A 42 -1.47 4.84 7.13
C ILE A 42 -0.79 4.11 5.95
N ARG A 43 -0.21 2.93 6.16
CA ARG A 43 0.23 2.02 5.10
C ARG A 43 -0.98 1.47 4.35
N GLY A 44 -1.75 0.58 4.99
CA GLY A 44 -2.98 -0.02 4.47
C GLY A 44 -2.94 -0.33 2.97
N LEU A 45 -4.01 0.01 2.25
CA LEU A 45 -4.10 -0.20 0.80
C LEU A 45 -3.22 0.74 -0.04
N GLY A 46 -2.68 1.81 0.55
CA GLY A 46 -1.83 2.76 -0.16
C GLY A 46 -0.36 2.32 -0.23
N ALA A 47 0.09 1.45 0.68
CA ALA A 47 1.49 1.02 0.74
C ALA A 47 1.95 0.27 -0.52
N PRO A 48 1.19 -0.72 -1.06
CA PRO A 48 1.59 -1.42 -2.28
C PRO A 48 1.78 -0.47 -3.48
N LEU A 49 0.92 0.54 -3.62
CA LEU A 49 1.02 1.54 -4.71
C LEU A 49 2.28 2.39 -4.60
N ARG A 50 2.57 2.91 -3.40
CA ARG A 50 3.75 3.74 -3.13
C ARG A 50 5.04 2.96 -3.34
N MET A 51 5.09 1.74 -2.80
CA MET A 51 6.23 0.84 -2.95
C MET A 51 6.50 0.50 -4.41
N MET A 52 5.44 0.20 -5.16
CA MET A 52 5.53 -0.10 -6.60
C MET A 52 6.06 1.07 -7.42
N LEU A 53 5.56 2.30 -7.17
CA LEU A 53 6.06 3.50 -7.85
C LEU A 53 7.51 3.79 -7.49
N CYS A 54 7.91 3.58 -6.23
CA CYS A 54 9.30 3.72 -5.82
C CYS A 54 10.22 2.69 -6.48
N ALA A 55 9.83 1.41 -6.50
CA ALA A 55 10.60 0.36 -7.15
C ALA A 55 10.77 0.59 -8.66
N ALA A 56 9.74 1.15 -9.31
CA ALA A 56 9.81 1.60 -10.69
C ALA A 56 10.64 2.88 -10.90
N LYS A 57 11.20 3.47 -9.84
CA LYS A 57 11.88 4.78 -9.84
C LYS A 57 11.04 5.87 -10.52
N CYS A 58 9.72 5.79 -10.33
CA CYS A 58 8.75 6.69 -10.93
C CYS A 58 8.48 7.87 -9.99
N ASP A 59 8.77 9.09 -10.46
CA ASP A 59 8.35 10.30 -9.76
C ASP A 59 6.84 10.27 -9.51
N HIS A 60 6.41 10.57 -8.29
CA HIS A 60 4.99 10.58 -7.94
C HIS A 60 4.68 11.51 -6.78
N THR A 61 3.42 11.95 -6.70
CA THR A 61 2.87 12.66 -5.56
C THR A 61 2.11 11.69 -4.66
N VAL A 62 2.15 11.89 -3.35
CA VAL A 62 1.37 11.16 -2.37
C VAL A 62 0.53 12.16 -1.57
N PHE A 63 -0.78 12.02 -1.63
CA PHE A 63 -1.74 12.73 -0.78
C PHE A 63 -2.14 11.82 0.39
N LEU A 64 -1.79 12.22 1.61
CA LEU A 64 -2.16 11.53 2.84
C LEU A 64 -3.27 12.28 3.56
N TYR A 65 -4.38 11.58 3.77
CA TYR A 65 -5.56 12.10 4.45
C TYR A 65 -5.59 11.65 5.90
N ASP A 66 -5.68 12.62 6.80
CA ASP A 66 -5.75 12.37 8.23
C ASP A 66 -7.19 12.06 8.65
N ILE A 67 -7.39 10.95 9.36
CA ILE A 67 -8.56 10.79 10.24
C ILE A 67 -8.21 11.40 11.59
N VAL A 68 -9.06 12.29 12.09
CA VAL A 68 -8.89 12.95 13.39
C VAL A 68 -10.16 12.81 14.23
N GLU A 69 -9.99 12.73 15.54
CA GLU A 69 -11.11 12.72 16.49
C GLU A 69 -11.91 14.01 16.39
N ASN A 70 -13.22 13.91 16.59
CA ASN A 70 -14.13 15.03 16.64
C ASN A 70 -15.30 14.70 17.58
N GLY A 71 -15.16 15.04 18.87
CA GLY A 71 -16.08 14.57 19.90
C GLY A 71 -16.03 13.04 19.99
N ASP A 72 -17.20 12.39 19.96
CA ASP A 72 -17.31 10.92 19.93
C ASP A 72 -17.14 10.32 18.51
N GLY A 73 -16.87 11.18 17.51
CA GLY A 73 -16.80 10.79 16.10
C GLY A 73 -15.42 11.03 15.48
N TRP A 74 -15.39 10.88 14.15
CA TRP A 74 -14.19 11.04 13.34
C TRP A 74 -14.47 12.00 12.19
N THR A 75 -13.48 12.83 11.85
CA THR A 75 -13.53 13.72 10.69
C THR A 75 -12.25 13.62 9.87
N SER A 76 -12.30 14.11 8.64
CA SER A 76 -11.17 14.14 7.72
C SER A 76 -11.37 15.20 6.65
N GLY A 77 -10.27 15.81 6.20
CA GLY A 77 -10.29 16.66 5.02
C GLY A 77 -10.78 15.92 3.77
N TYR A 78 -10.54 14.61 3.65
CA TYR A 78 -11.06 13.81 2.55
C TYR A 78 -12.59 13.83 2.49
N PHE A 79 -13.28 13.73 3.64
CA PHE A 79 -14.74 13.75 3.69
C PHE A 79 -15.31 15.07 3.17
N GLN A 80 -14.59 16.17 3.40
CA GLN A 80 -14.99 17.52 3.02
C GLN A 80 -14.77 17.78 1.52
N GLU A 81 -13.68 17.29 0.95
CA GLU A 81 -13.36 17.55 -0.48
C GLU A 81 -13.88 16.51 -1.46
N LYS A 82 -14.31 15.33 -1.00
CA LYS A 82 -14.70 14.20 -1.88
C LYS A 82 -15.75 14.58 -2.92
N SER A 83 -16.80 15.29 -2.53
CA SER A 83 -17.87 15.71 -3.45
C SER A 83 -17.35 16.64 -4.54
N GLN A 84 -16.51 17.61 -4.15
CA GLN A 84 -15.85 18.51 -5.10
C GLN A 84 -14.93 17.72 -6.05
N MET A 85 -14.15 16.76 -5.55
CA MET A 85 -13.30 15.94 -6.43
C MET A 85 -14.10 15.11 -7.43
N ILE A 86 -15.29 14.62 -7.06
CA ILE A 86 -16.17 13.89 -7.98
C ILE A 86 -16.59 14.80 -9.13
N GLU A 87 -17.03 16.02 -8.84
CA GLU A 87 -17.48 17.01 -9.82
C GLU A 87 -16.31 17.51 -10.68
N GLU A 88 -15.24 18.01 -10.05
CA GLU A 88 -14.10 18.63 -10.70
C GLU A 88 -13.34 17.68 -11.64
N TYR A 89 -13.20 16.41 -11.24
CA TYR A 89 -12.44 15.41 -12.00
C TYR A 89 -13.32 14.39 -12.73
N SER A 90 -14.65 14.59 -12.75
CA SER A 90 -15.62 13.66 -13.36
C SER A 90 -15.38 12.21 -12.92
N ALA A 91 -15.17 12.02 -11.62
CA ALA A 91 -14.73 10.76 -11.02
C ALA A 91 -15.82 10.17 -10.12
N PRO A 92 -16.92 9.62 -10.68
CA PRO A 92 -18.08 9.16 -9.89
C PRO A 92 -17.77 8.01 -8.93
N LEU A 93 -16.68 7.27 -9.19
CA LEU A 93 -16.20 6.17 -8.34
C LEU A 93 -15.18 6.62 -7.29
N MET A 94 -15.04 7.93 -7.06
CA MET A 94 -14.05 8.49 -6.12
C MET A 94 -14.09 7.74 -4.79
N ASN A 95 -12.98 7.08 -4.48
CA ASN A 95 -12.77 6.40 -3.21
C ASN A 95 -11.27 6.30 -2.91
N LEU A 96 -10.93 6.01 -1.66
CA LEU A 96 -9.55 5.71 -1.27
C LEU A 96 -9.29 4.20 -1.33
N PRO A 97 -8.13 3.75 -1.87
CA PRO A 97 -7.14 4.56 -2.55
C PRO A 97 -7.61 5.02 -3.94
N PHE A 98 -7.04 6.14 -4.39
CA PHE A 98 -7.10 6.58 -5.79
C PHE A 98 -5.70 6.80 -6.38
N VAL A 99 -5.63 6.77 -7.70
CA VAL A 99 -4.49 7.19 -8.52
C VAL A 99 -4.99 8.23 -9.52
N ALA A 100 -4.44 9.44 -9.46
CA ALA A 100 -4.61 10.42 -10.51
C ALA A 100 -3.48 10.29 -11.51
N ASP A 101 -3.83 10.03 -12.77
CA ASP A 101 -2.94 10.08 -13.91
C ASP A 101 -3.08 11.44 -14.58
N ARG A 102 -2.11 12.32 -14.33
CA ARG A 102 -2.15 13.70 -14.82
C ARG A 102 -1.94 13.78 -16.33
N ALA A 103 -1.21 12.83 -16.92
CA ALA A 103 -0.99 12.76 -18.36
C ALA A 103 -2.28 12.33 -19.09
N GLU A 104 -3.01 11.36 -18.54
CA GLU A 104 -4.30 10.91 -19.09
C GLU A 104 -5.51 11.73 -18.60
N ARG A 105 -5.30 12.67 -17.67
CA ARG A 105 -6.34 13.47 -17.00
C ARG A 105 -7.48 12.61 -16.45
N ARG A 106 -7.12 11.54 -15.73
CA ARG A 106 -8.05 10.56 -15.17
C ARG A 106 -7.78 10.26 -13.71
N VAL A 107 -8.83 10.00 -12.95
CA VAL A 107 -8.74 9.39 -11.62
C VAL A 107 -9.22 7.93 -11.68
N VAL A 108 -8.38 7.02 -11.19
CA VAL A 108 -8.68 5.60 -11.02
C VAL A 108 -8.84 5.33 -9.53
N CYS A 109 -9.92 4.67 -9.14
CA CYS A 109 -10.19 4.24 -7.75
C CYS A 109 -10.35 2.72 -7.72
N GLN A 110 -10.54 2.15 -6.52
CA GLN A 110 -10.54 0.70 -6.23
C GLN A 110 -9.12 0.12 -6.28
N THR A 111 -8.69 -0.54 -5.20
CA THR A 111 -7.28 -0.93 -5.00
C THR A 111 -6.70 -1.73 -6.16
N ASN A 112 -7.37 -2.81 -6.59
CA ASN A 112 -6.85 -3.65 -7.68
C ASN A 112 -6.82 -2.91 -9.02
N ALA A 113 -7.78 -2.01 -9.27
CA ALA A 113 -7.76 -1.19 -10.48
C ALA A 113 -6.65 -0.12 -10.43
N CYS A 114 -6.39 0.49 -9.26
CA CYS A 114 -5.28 1.40 -9.05
C CYS A 114 -3.93 0.69 -9.29
N MET A 115 -3.74 -0.50 -8.72
CA MET A 115 -2.53 -1.29 -8.91
C MET A 115 -2.36 -1.69 -10.37
N ALA A 116 -3.41 -2.20 -11.02
CA ALA A 116 -3.37 -2.55 -12.43
C ALA A 116 -3.04 -1.34 -13.32
N HIS A 117 -3.63 -0.17 -13.04
CA HIS A 117 -3.37 1.06 -13.80
C HIS A 117 -1.90 1.45 -13.74
N VAL A 118 -1.33 1.55 -12.54
CA VAL A 118 0.08 1.93 -12.36
C VAL A 118 0.99 0.85 -12.94
N ALA A 119 0.74 -0.42 -12.62
CA ALA A 119 1.58 -1.54 -13.04
C ALA A 119 1.71 -1.65 -14.57
N ARG A 120 0.62 -1.44 -15.32
CA ARG A 120 0.68 -1.41 -16.79
C ARG A 120 1.58 -0.28 -17.31
N HIS A 121 1.61 0.85 -16.62
CA HIS A 121 2.42 2.00 -17.00
C HIS A 121 3.91 1.84 -16.68
N VAL A 122 4.22 1.15 -15.57
CA VAL A 122 5.62 0.93 -15.15
C VAL A 122 6.18 -0.43 -15.58
N GLY A 123 5.41 -1.22 -16.34
CA GLY A 123 5.86 -2.52 -16.87
C GLY A 123 5.77 -3.70 -15.88
N PHE A 124 4.99 -3.57 -14.81
CA PHE A 124 4.83 -4.58 -13.74
C PHE A 124 3.49 -5.33 -13.81
N TRP A 125 2.94 -5.54 -15.01
CA TRP A 125 1.66 -6.24 -15.22
C TRP A 125 1.80 -7.51 -16.06
N GLY A 126 2.96 -8.17 -15.96
CA GLY A 126 3.33 -9.26 -16.86
C GLY A 126 3.69 -8.77 -18.27
N SER A 127 4.49 -9.57 -18.98
CA SER A 127 4.90 -9.34 -20.38
C SER A 127 3.99 -10.06 -21.38
N THR A 128 3.20 -11.03 -20.93
CA THR A 128 2.26 -11.80 -21.76
C THR A 128 0.82 -11.72 -21.25
N LYS A 129 -0.15 -12.10 -22.09
CA LYS A 129 -1.55 -12.21 -21.67
C LYS A 129 -1.75 -13.20 -20.53
N ALA A 130 -0.99 -14.30 -20.52
CA ALA A 130 -1.07 -15.30 -19.46
C ALA A 130 -0.55 -14.73 -18.13
N GLU A 131 0.60 -14.04 -18.15
CA GLU A 131 1.17 -13.38 -16.97
C GLU A 131 0.27 -12.24 -16.46
N ALA A 132 -0.41 -11.51 -17.37
CA ALA A 132 -1.39 -10.50 -17.00
C ALA A 132 -2.58 -11.12 -16.26
N SER A 133 -3.12 -12.25 -16.75
CA SER A 133 -4.17 -12.99 -16.04
C SER A 133 -3.68 -13.55 -14.70
N GLN A 134 -2.43 -14.02 -14.63
CA GLN A 134 -1.82 -14.47 -13.36
C GLN A 134 -1.74 -13.32 -12.36
N CYS A 135 -1.37 -12.10 -12.79
CA CYS A 135 -1.41 -10.92 -11.93
C CYS A 135 -2.82 -10.65 -11.38
N GLU A 136 -3.85 -10.79 -12.20
CA GLU A 136 -5.25 -10.60 -11.80
C GLU A 136 -5.70 -11.63 -10.76
N GLU A 137 -5.43 -12.91 -11.00
CA GLU A 137 -5.75 -14.00 -10.07
C GLU A 137 -5.05 -13.82 -8.73
N LEU A 138 -3.75 -13.52 -8.75
CA LEU A 138 -2.97 -13.28 -7.54
C LEU A 138 -3.50 -12.08 -6.75
N LEU A 139 -3.81 -10.97 -7.42
CA LEU A 139 -4.37 -9.81 -6.75
C LEU A 139 -5.73 -10.09 -6.11
N CYS A 140 -6.57 -10.95 -6.70
CA CYS A 140 -7.82 -11.40 -6.09
C CYS A 140 -7.55 -12.26 -4.85
N GLU A 141 -6.66 -13.26 -4.95
CA GLU A 141 -6.35 -14.17 -3.84
C GLU A 141 -5.69 -13.44 -2.65
N ILE A 142 -4.79 -12.49 -2.92
CA ILE A 142 -4.17 -11.65 -1.88
C ILE A 142 -5.21 -10.72 -1.24
N TYR A 143 -6.20 -10.26 -2.00
CA TYR A 143 -7.28 -9.43 -1.47
C TYR A 143 -8.17 -10.19 -0.47
N ASP A 144 -8.33 -11.51 -0.63
CA ASP A 144 -9.03 -12.35 0.33
C ASP A 144 -8.28 -12.48 1.66
N VAL A 145 -6.95 -12.62 1.61
CA VAL A 145 -6.07 -12.54 2.80
C VAL A 145 -6.25 -11.18 3.48
N ARG A 146 -6.18 -10.09 2.69
CA ARG A 146 -6.38 -8.73 3.19
C ARG A 146 -7.73 -8.58 3.89
N ASN A 147 -8.80 -9.05 3.26
CA ASN A 147 -10.15 -8.98 3.85
C ASN A 147 -10.25 -9.74 5.17
N THR A 148 -9.45 -10.80 5.35
CA THR A 148 -9.41 -11.58 6.59
C THR A 148 -8.82 -10.77 7.74
N ILE A 149 -7.65 -10.15 7.55
CA ILE A 149 -7.05 -9.31 8.60
C ILE A 149 -7.85 -8.01 8.84
N VAL A 150 -8.44 -7.41 7.81
CA VAL A 150 -9.30 -6.22 7.98
C VAL A 150 -10.52 -6.50 8.85
N LYS A 151 -11.15 -7.68 8.70
CA LYS A 151 -12.28 -8.09 9.56
C LYS A 151 -11.86 -8.14 11.04
N PHE A 152 -10.65 -8.60 11.31
CA PHE A 152 -10.10 -8.55 12.65
C PHE A 152 -9.85 -7.11 13.11
N SER A 153 -9.09 -6.34 12.33
CA SER A 153 -8.65 -4.99 12.71
C SER A 153 -9.79 -4.02 12.98
N TYR A 154 -10.93 -4.13 12.27
CA TYR A 154 -12.06 -3.20 12.39
C TYR A 154 -13.36 -3.83 12.92
N GLY A 155 -13.42 -5.14 13.07
CA GLY A 155 -14.60 -5.86 13.54
C GLY A 155 -14.37 -6.72 14.78
N GLY A 156 -13.11 -6.96 15.15
CA GLY A 156 -12.74 -7.72 16.35
C GLY A 156 -12.62 -6.83 17.59
N ASP A 157 -12.63 -7.46 18.76
CA ASP A 157 -12.38 -6.83 20.06
C ASP A 157 -10.87 -6.67 20.37
N GLY A 158 -10.00 -7.00 19.41
CA GLY A 158 -8.54 -6.98 19.58
C GLY A 158 -8.03 -8.06 20.54
N SER A 159 -8.81 -9.08 20.84
CA SER A 159 -8.37 -10.17 21.71
C SER A 159 -7.39 -11.13 21.01
N LYS A 160 -6.52 -11.73 21.81
CA LYS A 160 -5.57 -12.76 21.36
C LYS A 160 -6.26 -13.96 20.70
N GLU A 161 -7.41 -14.38 21.21
CA GLU A 161 -8.19 -15.49 20.66
C GLU A 161 -8.69 -15.20 19.24
N VAL A 162 -9.19 -13.99 18.98
CA VAL A 162 -9.66 -13.61 17.63
C VAL A 162 -8.46 -13.42 16.69
N ALA A 163 -7.33 -12.92 17.17
CA ALA A 163 -6.09 -12.85 16.39
C ALA A 163 -5.62 -14.25 15.94
N GLU A 164 -5.64 -15.25 16.84
CA GLU A 164 -5.30 -16.64 16.51
C GLU A 164 -6.26 -17.24 15.47
N LYS A 165 -7.57 -17.01 15.62
CA LYS A 165 -8.59 -17.42 14.62
C LYS A 165 -8.36 -16.76 13.26
N THR A 166 -7.89 -15.52 13.25
CA THR A 166 -7.58 -14.76 12.02
C THR A 166 -6.39 -15.38 11.28
N LEU A 167 -5.34 -15.78 12.00
CA LEU A 167 -4.20 -16.52 11.44
C LEU A 167 -4.66 -17.86 10.84
N ALA A 168 -5.47 -18.62 11.58
CA ALA A 168 -6.01 -19.89 11.11
C ALA A 168 -6.89 -19.73 9.85
N ALA A 169 -7.72 -18.67 9.79
CA ALA A 169 -8.59 -18.39 8.65
C ALA A 169 -7.81 -18.07 7.37
N ALA A 170 -6.68 -17.36 7.48
CA ALA A 170 -5.84 -17.00 6.33
C ALA A 170 -4.96 -18.15 5.83
N LYS A 171 -4.74 -19.20 6.65
CA LYS A 171 -3.81 -20.30 6.37
C LYS A 171 -4.06 -20.96 5.01
N LYS A 172 -5.33 -21.13 4.61
CA LYS A 172 -5.68 -21.72 3.31
C LYS A 172 -5.24 -20.86 2.13
N ASN A 173 -5.42 -19.55 2.22
CA ASN A 173 -5.02 -18.62 1.17
C ASN A 173 -3.49 -18.55 1.06
N PHE A 174 -2.77 -18.49 2.19
CA PHE A 174 -1.31 -18.58 2.18
C PHE A 174 -0.79 -19.90 1.62
N ALA A 175 -1.46 -21.03 1.89
CA ALA A 175 -1.09 -22.31 1.28
C ALA A 175 -1.21 -22.30 -0.26
N LYS A 176 -2.18 -21.58 -0.83
CA LYS A 176 -2.27 -21.40 -2.29
C LYS A 176 -1.15 -20.53 -2.83
N LEU A 177 -0.83 -19.42 -2.14
CA LEU A 177 0.26 -18.51 -2.54
C LEU A 177 1.64 -19.20 -2.45
N GLU A 178 1.85 -20.02 -1.41
CA GLU A 178 3.00 -20.92 -1.29
C GLU A 178 3.06 -21.89 -2.46
N ALA A 179 1.92 -22.47 -2.88
CA ALA A 179 1.87 -23.35 -4.05
C ALA A 179 2.20 -22.62 -5.37
N VAL A 180 1.79 -21.35 -5.52
CA VAL A 180 2.21 -20.52 -6.66
C VAL A 180 3.74 -20.37 -6.67
N LEU A 181 4.35 -20.02 -5.54
CA LEU A 181 5.82 -19.91 -5.46
C LEU A 181 6.52 -21.25 -5.74
N LYS A 182 5.91 -22.39 -5.38
CA LYS A 182 6.44 -23.71 -5.77
C LYS A 182 6.45 -23.90 -7.28
N LEU A 183 5.39 -23.46 -7.97
CA LEU A 183 5.30 -23.53 -9.43
C LEU A 183 6.32 -22.59 -10.09
N GLU A 184 6.43 -21.35 -9.60
CA GLU A 184 7.40 -20.36 -10.12
C GLU A 184 8.86 -20.80 -9.89
N ARG A 185 9.13 -21.53 -8.79
CA ARG A 185 10.47 -22.09 -8.53
C ARG A 185 10.86 -23.14 -9.57
N GLY A 186 9.90 -23.91 -10.07
CA GLY A 186 10.16 -25.08 -10.89
C GLY A 186 10.85 -26.18 -10.08
N ASP A 187 12.14 -26.41 -10.35
CA ASP A 187 12.92 -27.47 -9.72
C ASP A 187 13.13 -27.23 -8.21
N GLU A 188 13.01 -28.27 -7.38
CA GLU A 188 13.12 -28.13 -5.93
C GLU A 188 14.49 -27.64 -5.43
N GLY A 189 15.54 -27.80 -6.25
CA GLY A 189 16.89 -27.31 -5.99
C GLY A 189 17.16 -25.87 -6.43
N ALA A 190 16.21 -25.21 -7.11
CA ALA A 190 16.36 -23.82 -7.52
C ALA A 190 16.17 -22.85 -6.34
N SER A 191 16.72 -21.64 -6.48
CA SER A 191 16.52 -20.56 -5.51
C SER A 191 15.03 -20.22 -5.38
N ALA A 192 14.59 -19.93 -4.15
CA ALA A 192 13.22 -19.48 -3.93
C ALA A 192 12.91 -18.22 -4.76
N PRO A 193 11.74 -18.15 -5.42
CA PRO A 193 11.36 -16.96 -6.18
C PRO A 193 11.16 -15.76 -5.27
N VAL A 194 11.63 -14.60 -5.71
CA VAL A 194 11.39 -13.28 -5.08
C VAL A 194 10.39 -12.44 -5.89
N HIS A 195 9.83 -13.03 -6.93
CA HIS A 195 8.82 -12.47 -7.81
C HIS A 195 7.76 -13.56 -8.07
N LEU A 196 6.49 -13.17 -8.09
CA LEU A 196 5.36 -14.06 -8.27
C LEU A 196 5.05 -14.38 -9.73
N VAL A 197 5.53 -13.55 -10.66
CA VAL A 197 5.16 -13.66 -12.08
C VAL A 197 6.40 -13.44 -12.95
N GLY A 198 6.81 -14.46 -13.69
CA GLY A 198 7.79 -14.34 -14.78
C GLY A 198 9.18 -13.86 -14.35
N GLY A 199 9.53 -14.04 -13.07
CA GLY A 199 10.83 -13.66 -12.51
C GLY A 199 11.12 -12.15 -12.47
N LYS A 200 10.09 -11.30 -12.59
CA LYS A 200 10.21 -9.84 -12.59
C LYS A 200 9.19 -9.22 -11.64
N PHE A 201 9.41 -7.96 -11.25
CA PHE A 201 8.42 -7.20 -10.50
C PHE A 201 7.06 -7.21 -11.18
N SER A 202 6.04 -7.46 -10.36
CA SER A 202 4.65 -7.46 -10.72
C SER A 202 3.81 -6.83 -9.61
N ALA A 203 2.67 -6.24 -9.96
CA ALA A 203 1.74 -5.66 -8.99
C ALA A 203 1.42 -6.54 -7.76
N PRO A 204 1.15 -7.86 -7.91
CA PRO A 204 0.87 -8.70 -6.75
C PRO A 204 2.06 -8.88 -5.79
N ASP A 205 3.31 -8.69 -6.22
CA ASP A 205 4.47 -8.82 -5.32
C ASP A 205 4.38 -7.82 -4.16
N PHE A 206 4.09 -6.56 -4.50
CA PHE A 206 3.97 -5.46 -3.55
C PHE A 206 2.79 -5.65 -2.59
N HIS A 207 1.67 -6.17 -3.10
CA HIS A 207 0.49 -6.43 -2.26
C HIS A 207 0.71 -7.64 -1.34
N LEU A 208 1.33 -8.72 -1.86
CA LEU A 208 1.68 -9.88 -1.05
C LEU A 208 2.64 -9.49 0.06
N TYR A 209 3.70 -8.74 -0.26
CA TYR A 209 4.67 -8.28 0.71
C TYR A 209 4.00 -7.51 1.87
N GLU A 210 3.13 -6.53 1.56
CA GLU A 210 2.39 -5.79 2.59
C GLU A 210 1.52 -6.72 3.45
N MET A 211 0.89 -7.74 2.87
CA MET A 211 0.12 -8.72 3.64
C MET A 211 0.99 -9.58 4.53
N LEU A 212 2.11 -10.10 4.03
CA LEU A 212 3.04 -10.88 4.85
C LEU A 212 3.55 -10.04 6.03
N ASP A 213 3.85 -8.77 5.80
CA ASP A 213 4.34 -7.87 6.84
C ASP A 213 3.28 -7.57 7.92
N GLN A 214 2.03 -7.31 7.53
CA GLN A 214 0.94 -7.10 8.51
C GLN A 214 0.65 -8.36 9.33
N TYR A 215 0.68 -9.55 8.70
CA TYR A 215 0.50 -10.81 9.42
C TYR A 215 1.68 -11.14 10.34
N SER A 216 2.91 -10.80 9.95
CA SER A 216 4.07 -10.89 10.84
C SER A 216 3.92 -9.94 12.04
N GLY A 217 3.47 -8.71 11.81
CA GLY A 217 3.15 -7.76 12.90
C GLY A 217 2.04 -8.28 13.82
N LEU A 218 1.04 -8.98 13.28
CA LEU A 218 -0.01 -9.61 14.09
C LEU A 218 0.57 -10.70 14.98
N CYS A 219 1.47 -11.55 14.45
CA CYS A 219 2.18 -12.55 15.26
C CYS A 219 2.98 -11.88 16.39
N SER A 220 3.77 -10.86 16.08
CA SER A 220 4.59 -10.15 17.06
C SER A 220 3.74 -9.50 18.16
N CYS A 221 2.70 -8.75 17.79
CA CYS A 221 1.84 -8.01 18.72
C CYS A 221 1.19 -8.91 19.79
N TYR A 222 0.89 -10.16 19.45
CA TYR A 222 0.25 -11.11 20.36
C TYR A 222 1.20 -12.20 20.89
N GLY A 223 2.49 -12.15 20.54
CA GLY A 223 3.50 -13.12 20.95
C GLY A 223 3.22 -14.53 20.42
N PHE A 224 2.79 -14.64 19.16
CA PHE A 224 2.66 -15.93 18.47
C PHE A 224 3.97 -16.30 17.76
N PRO A 225 4.21 -17.60 17.51
CA PRO A 225 5.22 -18.02 16.53
C PRO A 225 4.96 -17.39 15.17
N SER A 226 6.00 -17.31 14.34
CA SER A 226 5.85 -16.77 13.00
C SER A 226 4.99 -17.70 12.16
N PHE A 227 3.90 -17.17 11.59
CA PHE A 227 3.04 -17.97 10.69
C PHE A 227 3.79 -18.44 9.42
N LEU A 228 4.90 -17.77 9.08
CA LEU A 228 5.77 -18.13 7.97
C LEU A 228 6.57 -19.42 8.20
N GLU A 229 6.60 -19.97 9.41
CA GLU A 229 7.20 -21.28 9.68
C GLU A 229 6.49 -22.41 8.91
N ASP A 230 5.19 -22.25 8.66
CA ASP A 230 4.39 -23.17 7.84
C ASP A 230 4.63 -23.00 6.32
N PHE A 231 5.28 -21.90 5.91
CA PHE A 231 5.35 -21.44 4.51
C PHE A 231 6.77 -20.99 4.13
N PRO A 232 7.70 -21.94 3.92
CA PRO A 232 9.11 -21.63 3.72
C PRO A 232 9.38 -20.80 2.45
N LEU A 233 8.60 -20.96 1.36
CA LEU A 233 8.79 -20.15 0.16
C LEU A 233 8.21 -18.75 0.33
N LEU A 234 7.07 -18.57 1.01
CA LEU A 234 6.58 -17.24 1.37
C LEU A 234 7.57 -16.51 2.29
N LYS A 235 8.20 -17.22 3.21
CA LYS A 235 9.28 -16.67 4.04
C LYS A 235 10.44 -16.19 3.18
N ALA A 236 10.94 -17.07 2.30
CA ALA A 236 12.05 -16.73 1.42
C ALA A 236 11.70 -15.60 0.43
N PHE A 237 10.45 -15.56 -0.06
CA PHE A 237 9.93 -14.46 -0.86
C PHE A 237 9.98 -13.15 -0.08
N LYS A 238 9.44 -13.08 1.15
CA LYS A 238 9.48 -11.86 1.97
C LYS A 238 10.91 -11.40 2.20
N ASP A 239 11.77 -12.31 2.69
CA ASP A 239 13.16 -12.02 3.03
C ASP A 239 13.98 -11.57 1.80
N GLY A 240 13.68 -12.13 0.62
CA GLY A 240 14.35 -11.78 -0.63
C GLY A 240 13.82 -10.49 -1.24
N PHE A 241 12.50 -10.29 -1.25
CA PHE A 241 11.84 -9.09 -1.75
C PHE A 241 12.27 -7.85 -0.97
N GLU A 242 12.42 -7.96 0.34
CA GLU A 242 12.95 -6.89 1.20
C GLU A 242 14.38 -6.47 0.88
N LYS A 243 15.17 -7.33 0.24
CA LYS A 243 16.59 -7.08 -0.06
C LYS A 243 16.81 -6.55 -1.48
N LEU A 244 15.77 -6.51 -2.31
CA LEU A 244 15.86 -5.93 -3.64
C LEU A 244 16.25 -4.45 -3.52
N GLU A 245 17.22 -4.02 -4.33
CA GLU A 245 17.76 -2.67 -4.29
C GLU A 245 16.66 -1.63 -4.57
N GLU A 246 15.79 -1.96 -5.52
CA GLU A 246 14.65 -1.15 -5.95
C GLU A 246 13.65 -0.88 -4.82
N ASN A 247 13.55 -1.78 -3.84
CA ASN A 247 12.65 -1.62 -2.70
C ASN A 247 13.26 -0.80 -1.56
N GLN A 248 14.59 -0.67 -1.49
CA GLN A 248 15.28 -0.08 -0.33
C GLN A 248 14.85 1.37 -0.08
N PHE A 249 14.67 2.17 -1.13
CA PHE A 249 14.26 3.56 -0.95
C PHE A 249 12.91 3.66 -0.21
N TYR A 250 11.91 2.85 -0.61
CA TYR A 250 10.62 2.87 0.06
C TYR A 250 10.68 2.25 1.47
N LEU A 251 11.32 1.08 1.62
CA LEU A 251 11.36 0.37 2.90
C LEU A 251 12.10 1.16 3.99
N ASN A 252 13.11 1.95 3.62
CA ASN A 252 13.81 2.83 4.56
C ASN A 252 13.15 4.20 4.73
N SER A 253 12.10 4.50 3.95
CA SER A 253 11.42 5.80 3.99
C SER A 253 10.45 5.94 5.16
N TRP A 254 10.16 7.20 5.50
CA TRP A 254 9.10 7.53 6.45
C TRP A 254 7.71 7.01 6.03
N LEU A 255 7.45 6.84 4.73
CA LEU A 255 6.19 6.26 4.23
C LEU A 255 5.98 4.81 4.68
N HIS A 256 7.06 4.06 4.92
CA HIS A 256 7.01 2.68 5.40
C HIS A 256 7.19 2.59 6.92
N THR A 257 8.17 3.32 7.47
CA THR A 257 8.57 3.20 8.88
C THR A 257 7.76 4.09 9.83
N GLY A 258 7.22 5.21 9.31
CA GLY A 258 6.53 6.22 10.11
C GLY A 258 5.01 6.16 10.06
N LEU A 259 4.43 5.34 9.18
CA LEU A 259 2.98 5.20 9.05
C LEU A 259 2.48 3.89 9.70
N PRO A 260 1.35 3.92 10.44
CA PRO A 260 0.73 2.71 11.00
C PRO A 260 0.20 1.79 9.90
N HIS A 261 0.00 0.49 10.17
CA HIS A 261 -0.65 -0.40 9.22
C HIS A 261 -2.12 -0.01 8.98
N ASN A 262 -2.83 0.30 10.07
CA ASN A 262 -4.26 0.59 10.07
C ASN A 262 -4.58 1.99 10.60
N ASN A 263 -5.84 2.38 10.44
CA ASN A 263 -6.34 3.67 10.89
C ASN A 263 -6.61 3.66 12.40
N CYS A 264 -6.77 4.84 13.00
CA CYS A 264 -6.96 5.04 14.44
C CYS A 264 -8.18 4.33 15.05
N MET A 265 -9.12 3.89 14.21
CA MET A 265 -10.29 3.10 14.62
C MET A 265 -9.98 1.61 14.81
N ALA A 266 -8.84 1.13 14.33
CA ALA A 266 -8.52 -0.29 14.36
C ALA A 266 -7.95 -0.73 15.70
N CYS A 267 -8.29 -1.96 16.10
CA CYS A 267 -7.76 -2.62 17.30
C CYS A 267 -6.34 -3.20 17.12
N PHE A 268 -5.76 -3.08 15.92
CA PHE A 268 -4.46 -3.64 15.58
C PHE A 268 -3.64 -2.65 14.73
N ALA A 269 -2.42 -2.36 15.18
CA ALA A 269 -1.40 -1.57 14.47
C ALA A 269 -1.95 -0.22 13.95
N SER A 270 -2.65 0.51 14.83
CA SER A 270 -3.26 1.82 14.54
C SER A 270 -2.39 3.01 14.98
N LEU A 271 -1.23 2.72 15.59
CA LEU A 271 -0.07 3.62 15.76
C LEU A 271 1.13 3.06 14.98
N PRO A 272 2.13 3.88 14.60
CA PRO A 272 3.37 3.38 14.00
C PRO A 272 3.99 2.27 14.85
N GLY A 273 4.36 1.16 14.21
CA GLY A 273 4.72 -0.09 14.90
C GLY A 273 3.50 -0.90 15.31
N GLU A 274 3.53 -1.48 16.52
CA GLU A 274 2.50 -2.42 17.01
C GLU A 274 1.51 -1.77 17.99
N GLY A 275 1.60 -0.45 18.20
CA GLY A 275 0.72 0.27 19.11
C GLY A 275 -0.73 0.36 18.63
N VAL A 276 -1.65 0.52 19.58
CA VAL A 276 -3.09 0.70 19.33
C VAL A 276 -3.51 2.09 19.78
N TYR A 277 -4.14 2.82 18.87
CA TYR A 277 -4.63 4.17 19.09
C TYR A 277 -5.80 4.14 20.08
N LYS A 278 -5.74 4.99 21.11
CA LYS A 278 -6.80 5.15 22.11
C LYS A 278 -7.49 6.50 21.96
N HIS A 279 -8.79 6.46 21.74
CA HIS A 279 -9.62 7.65 21.57
C HIS A 279 -9.53 8.57 22.80
N GLY A 280 -9.27 9.86 22.61
CA GLY A 280 -9.10 10.85 23.68
C GLY A 280 -7.72 10.84 24.36
N GLU A 281 -6.85 9.88 24.03
CA GLU A 281 -5.51 9.76 24.62
C GLU A 281 -4.40 9.92 23.56
N SER A 282 -4.54 9.24 22.42
CA SER A 282 -3.48 9.15 21.40
C SER A 282 -3.45 10.30 20.38
N ALA A 283 -4.31 11.32 20.53
CA ALA A 283 -4.42 12.42 19.57
C ALA A 283 -3.12 13.25 19.43
N GLU A 284 -2.43 13.50 20.55
CA GLU A 284 -1.14 14.19 20.53
C GLU A 284 -0.04 13.34 19.91
N GLU A 285 0.00 12.04 20.22
CA GLU A 285 0.94 11.10 19.62
C GLU A 285 0.75 11.03 18.09
N ALA A 286 -0.49 11.10 17.61
CA ALA A 286 -0.79 11.08 16.17
C ALA A 286 -0.23 12.26 15.37
N LYS A 287 0.09 13.39 16.00
CA LYS A 287 0.80 14.49 15.34
C LYS A 287 2.21 14.10 14.90
N ALA A 288 2.76 13.00 15.43
CA ALA A 288 4.05 12.48 15.02
C ALA A 288 4.07 12.02 13.55
N TRP A 289 2.93 11.63 12.96
CA TRP A 289 2.87 11.24 11.54
C TRP A 289 1.77 11.91 10.70
N LYS A 290 0.84 12.64 11.30
CA LYS A 290 -0.22 13.37 10.60
C LYS A 290 0.16 14.82 10.33
N GLY A 291 -0.53 15.48 9.40
CA GLY A 291 -0.48 16.93 9.22
C GLY A 291 0.90 17.52 8.92
N LYS A 292 1.75 16.84 8.15
CA LYS A 292 3.13 17.27 7.90
C LYS A 292 3.27 18.35 6.81
N GLY A 293 2.17 18.76 6.16
CA GLY A 293 2.21 19.75 5.09
C GLY A 293 2.85 19.21 3.82
N GLU A 294 3.62 20.05 3.12
CA GLU A 294 4.30 19.67 1.87
C GLU A 294 5.73 19.17 2.15
N ILE A 295 6.04 17.94 1.71
CA ILE A 295 7.36 17.31 1.84
C ILE A 295 7.87 16.95 0.45
N THR A 296 9.18 17.07 0.22
CA THR A 296 9.85 16.45 -0.92
C THR A 296 10.79 15.35 -0.44
N MET A 297 10.68 14.17 -1.03
CA MET A 297 11.57 13.03 -0.80
C MET A 297 12.35 12.77 -2.08
N THR A 298 13.68 12.74 -1.99
CA THR A 298 14.55 12.48 -3.15
C THR A 298 15.36 11.22 -2.87
N ALA A 299 15.34 10.26 -3.79
CA ALA A 299 16.26 9.13 -3.72
C ALA A 299 17.69 9.61 -3.96
N GLU A 300 18.64 9.11 -3.16
CA GLU A 300 20.06 9.35 -3.42
C GLU A 300 20.48 8.65 -4.72
N LYS A 301 21.58 9.10 -5.33
CA LYS A 301 22.10 8.54 -6.58
C LYS A 301 22.74 7.18 -6.39
#